data_AF-A0A345VJF9-F1
#
_entry.id   AF-A0A345VJF9-F1
#
_cell.length_a   1.000
_cell.length_b   1.000
_cell.length_c   1.000
_cell.angle_alpha   90.00
_cell.angle_beta   90.00
_cell.angle_gamma   90.00
#
_symmetry.space_group_name_H-M   'P 1'
#
loop_
_entity.id
_entity.type
_entity.pdbx_description
1 polymer ?
#
loop_
_entity_poly.entity_id
_entity_poly.type
_entity_poly.pdbx_seq_one_letter_code
_entity_poly.pdbx_strand_id
1 'polypeptide(L)'
;MFDHYELTKGESIKKIEVTEFQKIEMAGFWSITTKVNDKYKISFTEDRLGKEIITSNYSSNEFKTRENKENKQSLSDVKLIYHD
;
A
#
# COMPACT_ATOMS: atom_id res chain seq x y z
N MET A 1 -1.85 -5.97 -4.44
CA MET A 1 -1.71 -4.52 -4.19
C MET A 1 -0.43 -4.19 -3.42
N PHE A 2 -0.14 -4.82 -2.27
CA PHE A 2 1.10 -4.58 -1.51
C PHE A 2 2.29 -5.51 -1.86
N ASP A 3 2.07 -6.61 -2.56
CA ASP A 3 3.14 -7.57 -2.95
C ASP A 3 4.28 -6.98 -3.79
N HIS A 4 4.08 -5.78 -4.34
CA HIS A 4 5.02 -5.11 -5.24
C HIS A 4 5.87 -4.06 -4.53
N TYR A 5 5.66 -3.80 -3.24
CA TYR A 5 6.41 -2.80 -2.47
C TYR A 5 7.06 -3.44 -1.25
N GLU A 6 8.25 -2.95 -0.92
CA GLU A 6 8.99 -3.33 0.29
C GLU A 6 9.60 -2.11 0.96
N LEU A 7 9.86 -2.21 2.27
CA LEU A 7 10.51 -1.15 3.02
C LEU A 7 12.00 -1.13 2.69
N THR A 8 12.53 0.06 2.38
CA THR A 8 13.95 0.25 1.99
C THR A 8 14.93 -0.18 3.08
N LYS A 9 14.51 -0.10 4.35
CA LYS A 9 15.32 -0.45 5.52
C LYS A 9 15.44 -1.96 5.76
N GLY A 10 14.85 -2.80 4.90
CA GLY A 10 14.82 -4.26 5.06
C GLY A 10 13.89 -4.73 6.18
N GLU A 11 13.10 -3.83 6.76
CA GLU A 11 12.05 -4.17 7.73
C GLU A 11 10.93 -4.94 7.02
N SER A 12 10.44 -6.01 7.65
CA SER A 12 9.25 -6.71 7.16
C SER A 12 7.99 -5.89 7.39
N ILE A 13 7.03 -5.95 6.47
CA ILE A 13 5.72 -5.34 6.66
C ILE A 13 4.92 -6.25 7.59
N LYS A 14 4.54 -5.76 8.78
CA LYS A 14 3.82 -6.53 9.82
C LYS A 14 2.38 -6.05 9.99
N LYS A 15 2.15 -4.76 9.74
CA LYS A 15 0.84 -4.13 9.89
C LYS A 15 0.58 -3.18 8.75
N ILE A 16 -0.62 -3.22 8.21
CA ILE A 16 -1.15 -2.24 7.27
C ILE A 16 -2.51 -1.79 7.80
N GLU A 17 -2.67 -0.48 7.95
CA GLU A 17 -3.91 0.14 8.40
C GLU A 17 -4.40 1.08 7.31
N VAL A 18 -5.62 0.86 6.81
CA VAL A 18 -6.27 1.79 5.89
C VAL A 18 -6.78 2.96 6.70
N THR A 19 -6.19 4.13 6.51
CA THR A 19 -6.58 5.36 7.24
C THR A 19 -7.52 6.24 6.45
N GLU A 20 -7.60 6.04 5.13
CA GLU A 20 -8.49 6.79 4.25
C GLU A 20 -8.88 5.94 3.05
N PHE A 21 -10.16 5.95 2.72
CA PHE A 21 -10.71 5.27 1.56
C PHE A 21 -11.84 6.12 1.00
N GLN A 22 -11.61 6.75 -0.15
CA GLN A 22 -12.60 7.65 -0.75
C GLN A 22 -12.57 7.64 -2.27
N LYS A 23 -13.72 7.90 -2.89
CA LYS A 23 -13.84 8.09 -4.33
C LYS A 23 -13.71 9.58 -4.67
N ILE A 24 -12.76 9.90 -5.54
CA ILE A 24 -12.58 11.23 -6.11
C ILE A 24 -13.47 11.34 -7.35
N GLU A 25 -14.73 11.70 -7.14
CA GLU A 25 -15.78 11.74 -8.17
C GLU A 25 -15.38 12.55 -9.41
N MET A 26 -14.70 13.68 -9.23
CA MET A 26 -14.30 14.57 -10.33
C MET A 26 -13.35 13.90 -11.33
N ALA A 27 -12.48 13.01 -10.85
CA ALA A 27 -11.45 12.36 -11.66
C ALA A 27 -11.73 10.86 -11.88
N GLY A 28 -12.80 10.33 -11.29
CA GLY A 28 -13.24 8.95 -11.49
C GLY A 28 -12.32 7.89 -10.91
N PHE A 29 -11.51 8.21 -9.90
CA PHE A 29 -10.63 7.25 -9.23
C PHE A 29 -10.88 7.16 -7.73
N TRP A 30 -10.54 6.02 -7.15
CA TRP A 30 -10.46 5.77 -5.72
C TRP A 30 -9.10 6.19 -5.21
N SER A 31 -9.08 6.87 -4.06
CA SER A 31 -7.88 7.19 -3.31
C SER A 31 -7.86 6.37 -2.02
N ILE A 32 -6.72 5.72 -1.79
CA ILE A 32 -6.52 4.81 -0.67
C ILE A 32 -5.26 5.26 0.04
N THR A 33 -5.35 5.60 1.32
CA THR A 33 -4.19 5.95 2.13
C THR A 33 -4.01 4.90 3.20
N THR A 34 -2.77 4.41 3.34
CA THR A 34 -2.43 3.38 4.32
C THR A 34 -1.26 3.79 5.19
N LYS A 35 -1.31 3.33 6.44
CA LYS A 35 -0.23 3.41 7.42
C LYS A 35 0.39 2.02 7.59
N VAL A 36 1.68 1.91 7.33
CA VAL A 36 2.44 0.66 7.36
C VAL A 36 3.34 0.65 8.60
N ASN A 37 3.31 -0.46 9.35
CA ASN A 37 4.08 -0.63 10.59
C ASN A 37 3.91 0.53 11.57
N ASP A 38 2.70 1.11 11.65
CA ASP A 38 2.37 2.25 12.52
C ASP A 38 3.21 3.53 12.29
N LYS A 39 3.94 3.60 11.19
CA LYS A 39 4.97 4.63 10.98
C LYS A 39 4.96 5.20 9.57
N TYR A 40 5.04 4.33 8.56
CA TYR A 40 5.23 4.75 7.18
C TYR A 40 3.88 4.99 6.51
N LYS A 41 3.84 5.92 5.55
CA LYS A 41 2.61 6.25 4.83
C LYS A 41 2.79 5.98 3.34
N ILE A 42 1.83 5.29 2.75
CA ILE A 42 1.76 5.09 1.31
C ILE A 42 0.31 5.24 0.85
N SER A 43 0.12 5.99 -0.22
CA SER A 43 -1.18 6.23 -0.83
C SER A 43 -1.21 5.70 -2.26
N PHE A 44 -2.37 5.24 -2.69
CA PHE A 44 -2.61 4.66 -4.00
C PHE A 44 -3.83 5.29 -4.64
N THR A 45 -3.88 5.25 -5.97
CA THR A 45 -5.09 5.54 -6.74
C THR A 45 -5.43 4.41 -7.70
N GLU A 46 -6.72 4.10 -7.81
CA GLU A 46 -7.27 3.07 -8.71
C GLU A 46 -8.51 3.61 -9.43
N ASP A 47 -8.68 3.40 -10.73
CA ASP A 47 -9.92 3.78 -11.45
C ASP A 47 -11.09 2.88 -11.05
N ARG A 48 -10.81 1.61 -10.77
CA ARG A 48 -11.78 0.60 -10.35
C ARG A 48 -11.18 -0.23 -9.24
N LEU A 49 -11.91 -0.33 -8.13
CA LEU A 49 -11.50 -1.11 -6.97
C LEU A 49 -11.12 -2.55 -7.35
N GLY A 50 -9.93 -2.97 -6.92
CA GLY A 50 -9.43 -4.32 -7.13
C GLY A 50 -8.83 -4.53 -8.52
N LYS A 51 -8.59 -3.46 -9.29
CA LYS A 51 -7.81 -3.50 -10.53
C LYS A 51 -6.37 -3.06 -10.29
N GLU A 52 -5.70 -2.64 -11.35
CA GLU A 52 -4.32 -2.21 -11.32
C GLU A 52 -4.19 -0.82 -10.68
N ILE A 53 -3.14 -0.66 -9.87
CA ILE A 53 -2.80 0.62 -9.25
C ILE A 53 -2.35 1.57 -10.34
N ILE A 54 -3.00 2.73 -10.44
CA ILE A 54 -2.67 3.75 -11.45
C ILE A 54 -1.46 4.56 -10.98
N THR A 55 -1.49 5.03 -9.74
CA THR A 55 -0.35 5.72 -9.14
C THR A 55 -0.17 5.34 -7.68
N SER A 56 1.07 5.39 -7.23
CA SER A 56 1.48 5.20 -5.84
C SER A 56 2.30 6.40 -5.40
N ASN A 57 1.95 6.99 -4.27
CA ASN A 57 2.68 8.09 -3.66
C ASN A 57 3.27 7.65 -2.32
N TYR A 58 4.60 7.69 -2.23
CA TYR A 58 5.36 7.32 -1.04
C TYR A 58 6.74 7.98 -1.06
N SER A 59 7.39 8.01 0.10
CA SER A 59 8.80 8.41 0.19
C SER A 59 9.71 7.29 -0.32
N SER A 60 10.54 7.59 -1.33
CA SER A 60 11.54 6.65 -1.87
C SER A 60 12.62 6.26 -0.86
N ASN A 61 12.74 7.01 0.25
CA ASN A 61 13.60 6.66 1.38
C ASN A 61 12.96 5.62 2.30
N GLU A 62 11.66 5.36 2.17
CA GLU A 62 10.88 4.47 3.04
C GLU A 62 10.40 3.23 2.30
N PHE A 63 9.95 3.40 1.07
CA PHE A 63 9.47 2.32 0.22
C PHE A 63 10.21 2.29 -1.11
N LYS A 64 10.32 1.09 -1.65
CA LYS A 64 10.77 0.84 -3.01
C LYS A 64 9.91 -0.24 -3.65
N THR A 65 9.84 -0.23 -4.97
CA THR A 65 9.29 -1.34 -5.74
C THR A 65 10.17 -2.56 -5.57
N ARG A 66 9.56 -3.71 -5.28
CA ARG A 66 10.27 -4.98 -5.18
C ARG A 66 10.67 -5.44 -6.59
N GLU A 67 11.97 -5.58 -6.83
CA GLU A 67 12.50 -6.00 -8.13
C GLU A 67 12.37 -7.52 -8.36
N ASN A 68 12.31 -8.33 -7.30
CA ASN A 68 12.36 -9.79 -7.41
C ASN A 68 11.19 -10.49 -6.71
N LYS A 69 10.45 -11.34 -7.45
CA LYS A 69 9.19 -11.96 -7.01
C LYS A 69 9.36 -13.18 -6.08
N GLU A 70 10.58 -13.61 -5.80
CA GLU A 70 10.86 -14.87 -5.10
C GLU A 70 10.81 -14.76 -3.57
N ASN A 71 11.06 -13.58 -2.99
CA ASN A 71 10.89 -13.34 -1.54
C ASN A 71 9.49 -12.83 -1.23
N LYS A 72 8.46 -13.65 -1.49
CA LYS A 72 7.10 -13.35 -1.04
C LYS A 72 7.04 -13.47 0.48
N GLN A 73 7.04 -12.33 1.17
CA GLN A 73 6.55 -12.31 2.54
C GLN A 73 5.10 -12.81 2.51
N SER A 74 4.82 -13.87 3.27
CA SER A 74 3.47 -14.42 3.31
C SER A 74 2.51 -13.36 3.85
N LEU A 75 1.44 -13.06 3.10
CA LEU A 75 0.40 -12.13 3.52
C LEU A 75 -0.31 -12.61 4.80
N SER A 76 -0.20 -13.90 5.15
CA SER A 76 -0.69 -14.46 6.42
C SER A 76 -0.10 -13.78 7.66
N ASP A 77 1.09 -13.19 7.53
CA ASP A 77 1.82 -12.62 8.66
C ASP A 77 1.60 -11.10 8.79
N VAL A 78 0.76 -10.53 7.90
CA VAL A 78 0.46 -9.10 7.87
C VAL A 78 -0.91 -8.85 8.49
N LYS A 79 -0.93 -8.08 9.58
CA LYS A 79 -2.19 -7.60 10.18
C LYS A 79 -2.78 -6.47 9.35
N LEU A 80 -3.98 -6.69 8.82
CA LEU A 80 -4.72 -5.69 8.05
C LEU A 80 -5.82 -5.06 8.93
N ILE A 81 -5.91 -3.73 8.95
CA ILE A 81 -6.93 -2.99 9.70
C ILE A 81 -7.69 -2.08 8.75
N TYR A 82 -9.01 -2.10 8.88
CA TYR A 82 -9.96 -1.22 8.22
C TYR A 82 -10.76 -0.49 9.30
N HIS A 83 -11.18 0.74 8.99
CA HIS A 83 -12.09 1.52 9.82
C HIS A 83 -13.37 1.77 9.01
N ASP A 84 -14.53 1.62 9.65
CA ASP A 84 -15.87 1.81 9.06
C ASP A 84 -16.24 3.29 8.90
#